data_AF-A0A645H5Y7-F1
#
_entry.id   AF-A0A645H5Y7-F1
#
_cell.length_a   1.000
_cell.length_b   1.000
_cell.length_c   1.000
_cell.angle_alpha   90.00
_cell.angle_beta   90.00
_cell.angle_gamma   90.00
#
_symmetry.space_group_name_H-M   'P 1'
#
loop_
_entity.id
_entity.type
_entity.pdbx_description
1 polymer ?
#
loop_
_entity_poly.entity_id
_entity_poly.type
_entity_poly.pdbx_seq_one_letter_code
_entity_poly.pdbx_strand_id
1 'polypeptide(L)'
;MSQWNSDQTSTIGKYINFVKSANEKAKALSMPVVFDIPFWFDEMPSYGEGENLADFVIKNSDGVNIMAYREQGSVIVEIVKNELAYGAKSGKRVIVGVETNKSSEGETVTFYEEGRSYMNKQLEIVKRKLGSKPAFSGFAIHDYDGWKSLRP
;
A
#
# COMPACT_ATOMS: atom_id res chain seq x y z
N MET A 1 0.68 -12.39 -13.40
CA MET A 1 2.01 -11.79 -13.65
C MET A 1 2.46 -11.86 -15.12
N SER A 2 2.00 -12.79 -15.96
CA SER A 2 2.52 -12.95 -17.34
C SER A 2 2.43 -11.68 -18.20
N GLN A 3 1.30 -10.98 -18.18
CA GLN A 3 1.12 -9.73 -18.96
C GLN A 3 1.92 -8.54 -18.41
N TRP A 4 2.06 -8.45 -17.08
CA TRP A 4 2.91 -7.44 -16.43
C TRP A 4 4.36 -7.56 -16.91
N ASN A 5 4.84 -8.81 -17.04
CA ASN A 5 6.21 -9.10 -17.48
C ASN A 5 6.38 -9.02 -19.01
N SER A 6 5.32 -9.21 -19.80
CA SER A 6 5.41 -9.21 -21.27
C SER A 6 5.09 -7.87 -21.92
N ASP A 7 4.26 -7.03 -21.30
CA ASP A 7 3.82 -5.72 -21.80
C ASP A 7 3.43 -4.80 -20.62
N GLN A 8 4.46 -4.38 -19.87
CA GLN A 8 4.29 -3.58 -18.66
C GLN A 8 3.65 -2.22 -18.96
N THR A 9 4.06 -1.56 -20.05
CA THR A 9 3.54 -0.25 -20.46
C THR A 9 2.04 -0.29 -20.75
N SER A 10 1.58 -1.26 -21.55
CA SER A 10 0.14 -1.43 -21.84
C SER A 10 -0.64 -1.79 -20.59
N THR A 11 -0.06 -2.64 -19.73
CA THR A 11 -0.70 -3.06 -18.47
C THR A 11 -0.87 -1.88 -17.51
N ILE A 12 0.17 -1.06 -17.32
CA ILE A 12 0.11 0.19 -16.54
C ILE A 12 -0.94 1.12 -17.12
N GLY A 13 -0.98 1.28 -18.45
CA GLY A 13 -1.96 2.14 -19.11
C GLY A 13 -3.41 1.70 -18.86
N LYS A 14 -3.69 0.40 -18.97
CA LYS A 14 -5.00 -0.18 -18.62
C LYS A 14 -5.35 0.03 -17.15
N TYR A 15 -4.38 -0.15 -16.26
CA TYR A 15 -4.57 0.05 -14.83
C TYR A 15 -4.89 1.51 -14.50
N ILE A 16 -4.20 2.48 -15.11
CA ILE A 16 -4.51 3.91 -14.95
C ILE A 16 -5.95 4.21 -15.38
N ASN A 17 -6.38 3.70 -16.54
CA ASN A 17 -7.75 3.89 -17.02
C ASN A 17 -8.78 3.24 -16.09
N PHE A 18 -8.47 2.08 -15.52
CA PHE A 18 -9.29 1.43 -14.50
C PHE A 18 -9.45 2.31 -13.25
N VAL A 19 -8.36 2.85 -12.70
CA VAL A 19 -8.38 3.73 -11.53
C VAL A 19 -9.26 4.95 -11.77
N LYS A 20 -9.12 5.62 -12.94
CA LYS A 20 -9.98 6.75 -13.31
C LYS A 20 -11.45 6.35 -13.36
N SER A 21 -11.77 5.28 -14.09
CA SER A 21 -13.15 4.83 -14.26
C SER A 21 -13.80 4.40 -12.94
N ALA A 22 -13.04 3.72 -12.07
CA ALA A 22 -13.52 3.31 -10.75
C ALA A 22 -13.81 4.55 -9.87
N ASN A 23 -12.92 5.54 -9.84
CA ASN A 23 -13.12 6.78 -9.09
C ASN A 23 -14.32 7.58 -9.60
N GLU A 24 -14.48 7.72 -10.92
CA GLU A 24 -15.63 8.40 -11.52
C GLU A 24 -16.95 7.73 -11.14
N LYS A 25 -17.03 6.40 -11.26
CA LYS A 25 -18.22 5.63 -10.89
C LYS A 25 -18.52 5.69 -9.40
N ALA A 26 -17.49 5.57 -8.54
CA ALA A 26 -17.65 5.66 -7.10
C ALA A 26 -18.20 7.03 -6.68
N LYS A 27 -17.65 8.12 -7.26
CA LYS A 27 -18.15 9.49 -7.05
C LYS A 27 -19.60 9.66 -7.50
N ALA A 28 -19.98 9.11 -8.66
CA ALA A 28 -21.37 9.15 -9.12
C ALA A 28 -22.35 8.45 -8.16
N LEU A 29 -21.85 7.49 -7.38
CA LEU A 29 -22.61 6.78 -6.34
C LEU A 29 -22.43 7.38 -4.93
N SER A 30 -21.68 8.49 -4.78
CA SER A 30 -21.30 9.06 -3.48
C SER A 30 -20.60 8.04 -2.55
N MET A 31 -19.83 7.13 -3.12
CA MET A 31 -19.06 6.12 -2.39
C MET A 31 -17.57 6.42 -2.43
N PRO A 32 -16.82 6.20 -1.33
CA PRO A 32 -15.37 6.32 -1.36
C PRO A 32 -14.75 5.15 -2.13
N VAL A 33 -13.62 5.40 -2.77
CA VAL A 33 -12.77 4.36 -3.37
C VAL A 33 -11.36 4.41 -2.79
N VAL A 34 -10.88 3.25 -2.38
CA VAL A 34 -9.51 3.02 -1.91
C VAL A 34 -8.92 1.89 -2.73
N PHE A 35 -7.64 1.99 -3.08
CA PHE A 35 -6.92 0.93 -3.79
C PHE A 35 -5.83 0.35 -2.90
N ASP A 36 -5.71 -0.98 -2.92
CA ASP A 36 -4.53 -1.68 -2.43
C ASP A 36 -3.46 -1.60 -3.52
N ILE A 37 -2.31 -0.98 -3.19
CA ILE A 37 -1.20 -0.84 -4.14
C ILE A 37 0.11 -1.35 -3.52
N PRO A 38 0.99 -1.99 -4.31
CA PRO A 38 2.30 -2.37 -3.80
C PRO A 38 3.18 -1.12 -3.65
N PHE A 39 4.11 -1.18 -2.69
CA PHE A 39 5.01 -0.05 -2.40
C PHE A 39 5.86 0.36 -3.60
N TRP A 40 6.21 -0.57 -4.50
CA TRP A 40 7.08 -0.30 -5.66
C TRP A 40 6.38 0.45 -6.82
N PHE A 41 5.11 0.86 -6.67
CA PHE A 41 4.44 1.69 -7.67
C PHE A 41 5.08 3.09 -7.81
N ASP A 42 5.85 3.55 -6.84
CA ASP A 42 6.59 4.80 -6.93
C ASP A 42 7.82 4.74 -7.87
N GLU A 43 8.24 3.53 -8.23
CA GLU A 43 9.28 3.25 -9.23
C GLU A 43 8.72 3.15 -10.66
N MET A 44 7.40 3.05 -10.81
CA MET A 44 6.74 2.83 -12.10
C MET A 44 6.28 4.14 -12.75
N PRO A 45 6.43 4.31 -14.07
CA PRO A 45 5.98 5.52 -14.77
C PRO A 45 4.45 5.63 -14.77
N SER A 46 3.94 6.86 -14.77
CA SER A 46 2.54 7.17 -15.10
C SER A 46 2.43 7.84 -16.49
N TYR A 47 1.23 8.26 -16.88
CA TYR A 47 1.03 9.07 -18.09
C TYR A 47 1.51 10.53 -17.94
N GLY A 48 1.67 11.03 -16.71
CA GLY A 48 2.04 12.43 -16.46
C GLY A 48 3.55 12.63 -16.46
N GLU A 49 4.03 13.68 -17.12
CA GLU A 49 5.42 14.12 -16.97
C GLU A 49 5.68 14.44 -15.49
N GLY A 50 6.66 13.77 -14.89
CA GLY A 50 7.05 13.97 -13.50
C GLY A 50 6.13 13.34 -12.43
N GLU A 51 5.18 12.49 -12.82
CA GLU A 51 4.30 11.74 -11.90
C GLU A 51 4.56 10.23 -12.05
N ASN A 52 4.73 9.50 -10.94
CA ASN A 52 4.82 8.03 -10.94
C ASN A 52 3.45 7.40 -10.66
N LEU A 53 3.37 6.07 -10.77
CA LEU A 53 2.10 5.36 -10.65
C LEU A 53 1.49 5.49 -9.24
N ALA A 54 2.32 5.51 -8.18
CA ALA A 54 1.84 5.71 -6.82
C ALA A 54 1.18 7.09 -6.63
N ASP A 55 1.84 8.18 -7.02
CA ASP A 55 1.29 9.55 -6.94
C ASP A 55 -0.01 9.65 -7.75
N PHE A 56 -0.03 9.08 -8.96
CA PHE A 56 -1.22 9.03 -9.79
C PHE A 56 -2.41 8.36 -9.08
N VAL A 57 -2.23 7.17 -8.50
CA VAL A 57 -3.32 6.43 -7.84
C VAL A 57 -3.81 7.17 -6.60
N ILE A 58 -2.88 7.70 -5.78
CA ILE A 58 -3.21 8.43 -4.56
C ILE A 58 -4.06 9.66 -4.90
N LYS A 59 -3.64 10.46 -5.88
CA LYS A 59 -4.37 11.65 -6.34
C LYS A 59 -5.77 11.32 -6.88
N ASN A 60 -5.95 10.15 -7.48
CA ASN A 60 -7.18 9.72 -8.14
C ASN A 60 -8.02 8.74 -7.31
N SER A 61 -7.91 8.78 -5.98
CA SER A 61 -8.70 7.97 -5.03
C SER A 61 -9.09 8.79 -3.79
N ASP A 62 -9.82 8.20 -2.85
CA ASP A 62 -10.07 8.78 -1.52
C ASP A 62 -8.96 8.42 -0.51
N GLY A 63 -8.12 7.45 -0.86
CA GLY A 63 -6.95 7.02 -0.14
C GLY A 63 -6.40 5.72 -0.73
N VAL A 64 -5.31 5.24 -0.15
CA VAL A 64 -4.69 3.97 -0.55
C VAL A 64 -4.31 3.15 0.67
N ASN A 65 -4.28 1.83 0.47
CA ASN A 65 -3.62 0.91 1.37
C ASN A 65 -2.33 0.46 0.68
N ILE A 66 -1.19 0.71 1.31
CA ILE A 66 0.10 0.28 0.77
C ILE A 66 0.35 -1.13 1.26
N MET A 67 0.50 -2.10 0.35
CA MET A 67 0.93 -3.46 0.67
C MET A 67 2.43 -3.44 1.02
N ALA A 68 2.75 -2.88 2.18
CA ALA A 68 4.10 -2.69 2.70
C ALA A 68 4.61 -3.98 3.38
N TYR A 69 4.53 -5.09 2.66
CA TYR A 69 4.75 -6.44 3.17
C TYR A 69 6.23 -6.68 3.48
N ARG A 70 6.61 -6.23 4.68
CA ARG A 70 7.91 -6.40 5.31
C ARG A 70 7.69 -6.66 6.78
N GLU A 71 8.51 -7.52 7.36
CA GLU A 71 8.41 -7.86 8.78
C GLU A 71 9.17 -6.88 9.70
N GLN A 72 10.00 -5.98 9.16
CA GLN A 72 10.80 -5.04 9.96
C GLN A 72 10.23 -3.62 9.88
N GLY A 73 9.90 -3.03 11.02
CA GLY A 73 9.29 -1.70 11.10
C GLY A 73 10.15 -0.58 10.51
N SER A 74 11.48 -0.67 10.61
CA SER A 74 12.39 0.27 9.95
C SER A 74 12.31 0.19 8.43
N VAL A 75 12.17 -1.01 7.88
CA VAL A 75 12.04 -1.24 6.44
C VAL A 75 10.67 -0.76 5.96
N ILE A 76 9.60 -1.06 6.71
CA ILE A 76 8.25 -0.55 6.42
C ILE A 76 8.29 0.98 6.34
N VAL A 77 8.90 1.66 7.32
CA VAL A 77 9.02 3.13 7.35
C VAL A 77 9.70 3.67 6.09
N GLU A 78 10.75 2.99 5.63
CA GLU A 78 11.51 3.43 4.47
C GLU A 78 10.72 3.28 3.16
N ILE A 79 10.04 2.15 2.97
CA ILE A 79 9.35 1.84 1.70
C ILE A 79 8.01 2.58 1.52
N VAL A 80 7.44 3.18 2.57
CA VAL A 80 6.15 3.92 2.48
C VAL A 80 6.31 5.44 2.51
N LYS A 81 7.54 5.94 2.60
CA LYS A 81 7.82 7.37 2.82
C LYS A 81 7.34 8.24 1.66
N ASN A 82 7.41 7.71 0.44
CA ASN A 82 7.05 8.43 -0.78
C ASN A 82 5.53 8.54 -0.88
N GLU A 83 4.81 7.44 -0.66
CA GLU A 83 3.35 7.36 -0.64
C GLU A 83 2.75 8.31 0.40
N LEU A 84 3.36 8.36 1.60
CA LEU A 84 2.95 9.33 2.62
C LEU A 84 3.18 10.77 2.20
N ALA A 85 4.26 11.06 1.46
CA ALA A 85 4.50 12.40 0.93
C ALA A 85 3.47 12.76 -0.16
N TYR A 86 3.16 11.84 -1.08
CA TYR A 86 2.11 12.03 -2.10
C TYR A 86 0.74 12.22 -1.47
N GLY A 87 0.41 11.40 -0.47
CA GLY A 87 -0.83 11.53 0.31
C GLY A 87 -0.94 12.88 1.00
N ALA A 88 0.13 13.36 1.64
CA ALA A 88 0.14 14.66 2.30
C ALA A 88 -0.03 15.81 1.28
N LYS A 89 0.65 15.74 0.14
CA LYS A 89 0.54 16.72 -0.96
C LYS A 89 -0.88 16.79 -1.53
N SER A 90 -1.55 15.64 -1.64
CA SER A 90 -2.88 15.52 -2.26
C SER A 90 -4.05 15.57 -1.25
N GLY A 91 -3.77 15.66 0.05
CA GLY A 91 -4.79 15.60 1.10
C GLY A 91 -5.48 14.23 1.20
N LYS A 92 -4.76 13.15 0.91
CA LYS A 92 -5.26 11.78 0.83
C LYS A 92 -4.70 10.91 1.93
N ARG A 93 -5.50 9.94 2.37
CA ARG A 93 -5.16 9.03 3.46
C ARG A 93 -4.33 7.87 2.92
N VAL A 94 -3.38 7.42 3.71
CA VAL A 94 -2.51 6.28 3.42
C VAL A 94 -2.54 5.35 4.61
N ILE A 95 -2.96 4.11 4.38
CA ILE A 95 -2.94 3.03 5.37
C ILE A 95 -1.76 2.11 5.04
N VAL A 96 -1.02 1.68 6.06
CA VAL A 96 0.14 0.79 5.90
C VAL A 96 -0.29 -0.65 6.14
N GLY A 97 -0.29 -1.47 5.09
CA GLY A 97 -0.67 -2.88 5.10
C GLY A 97 0.50 -3.82 5.42
N VAL A 98 0.25 -4.83 6.25
CA VAL A 98 1.20 -5.92 6.57
C VAL A 98 0.59 -7.29 6.29
N GLU A 99 1.44 -8.27 5.97
CA GLU A 99 1.05 -9.64 5.66
C GLU A 99 1.23 -10.56 6.89
N THR A 100 0.28 -11.47 7.09
CA THR A 100 0.28 -12.43 8.22
C THR A 100 0.09 -13.88 7.78
N ASN A 101 -0.25 -14.10 6.51
CA ASN A 101 -0.33 -15.42 5.93
C ASN A 101 1.04 -15.92 5.52
N LYS A 102 1.18 -17.25 5.44
CA LYS A 102 2.38 -17.87 4.90
C LYS A 102 2.56 -17.43 3.44
N SER A 103 3.71 -16.85 3.11
CA SER A 103 4.04 -16.42 1.76
C SER A 103 5.17 -17.27 1.16
N SER A 104 5.13 -17.48 -0.15
CA SER A 104 6.25 -18.05 -0.92
C SER A 104 7.14 -16.96 -1.55
N GLU A 105 6.87 -15.69 -1.26
CA GLU A 105 7.54 -14.53 -1.88
C GLU A 105 8.82 -14.10 -1.15
N GLY A 106 9.15 -14.75 -0.04
CA GLY A 106 10.37 -14.54 0.73
C GLY A 106 10.11 -14.55 2.24
N GLU A 107 11.14 -14.88 3.02
CA GLU A 107 11.05 -14.99 4.49
C GLU A 107 10.73 -13.66 5.17
N THR A 108 11.08 -12.53 4.56
CA THR A 108 10.95 -11.20 5.18
C THR A 108 9.64 -10.47 4.81
N VAL A 109 8.71 -11.14 4.14
CA VAL A 109 7.49 -10.53 3.55
C VAL A 109 6.31 -10.55 4.53
N THR A 110 6.26 -11.53 5.41
CA THR A 110 5.12 -11.81 6.29
C THR A 110 5.55 -11.89 7.76
N PHE A 111 4.59 -11.73 8.67
CA PHE A 111 4.76 -11.97 10.11
C PHE A 111 4.39 -13.40 10.54
N TYR A 112 4.16 -14.30 9.60
CA TYR A 112 3.65 -15.65 9.82
C TYR A 112 4.55 -16.46 10.78
N GLU A 113 5.86 -16.42 10.56
CA GLU A 113 6.83 -17.15 11.37
C GLU A 113 7.09 -16.47 12.73
N GLU A 114 7.00 -15.15 12.81
CA GLU A 114 7.43 -14.30 13.93
C GLU A 114 6.37 -14.17 15.03
N GLY A 115 5.10 -14.21 14.64
CA GLY A 115 3.95 -14.12 15.56
C GLY A 115 3.54 -12.69 15.96
N ARG A 116 2.47 -12.61 16.75
CA ARG A 116 1.74 -11.37 17.07
C ARG A 116 2.56 -10.40 17.91
N SER A 117 3.27 -10.90 18.92
CA SER A 117 4.11 -10.06 19.79
C SER A 117 5.19 -9.33 19.00
N TYR A 118 5.84 -10.01 18.06
CA TYR A 118 6.83 -9.38 17.19
C TYR A 118 6.18 -8.37 16.24
N MET A 119 5.12 -8.77 15.53
CA MET A 119 4.36 -7.86 14.65
C MET A 119 3.96 -6.56 15.37
N ASN A 120 3.37 -6.65 16.56
CA ASN A 120 2.95 -5.48 17.33
C ASN A 120 4.13 -4.57 17.71
N LYS A 121 5.31 -5.12 18.03
CA LYS A 121 6.52 -4.33 18.28
C LYS A 121 6.95 -3.56 17.04
N GLN A 122 6.87 -4.17 15.86
CA GLN A 122 7.25 -3.56 14.59
C GLN A 122 6.25 -2.48 14.16
N LEU A 123 4.94 -2.74 14.30
CA LEU A 123 3.90 -1.73 14.05
C LEU A 123 4.03 -0.52 14.98
N GLU A 124 4.42 -0.74 16.24
CA GLU A 124 4.68 0.37 17.17
C GLU A 124 5.92 1.19 16.75
N ILE A 125 6.97 0.57 16.18
CA ILE A 125 8.09 1.31 15.57
C ILE A 125 7.59 2.20 14.43
N VAL A 126 6.77 1.66 13.54
CA VAL A 126 6.18 2.40 12.41
C VAL A 126 5.32 3.56 12.92
N LYS A 127 4.43 3.29 13.88
CA LYS A 127 3.55 4.29 14.48
C LYS A 127 4.32 5.45 15.12
N ARG A 128 5.39 5.16 15.87
CA ARG A 128 6.23 6.23 16.45
C ARG A 128 6.92 7.09 15.40
N LYS A 129 7.29 6.53 14.24
CA LYS A 129 7.99 7.25 13.18
C LYS A 129 7.05 8.03 12.25
N LEU A 130 5.87 7.48 11.97
CA LEU A 130 4.96 7.99 10.95
C LEU A 130 3.66 8.58 11.52
N GLY A 131 3.35 8.35 12.80
CA GLY A 131 2.06 8.71 13.39
C GLY A 131 1.73 10.21 13.40
N SER A 132 2.74 11.09 13.28
CA SER A 132 2.56 12.53 13.14
C SER A 132 2.52 13.01 11.68
N LYS A 133 2.66 12.12 10.69
CA LYS A 133 2.59 12.46 9.27
C LYS A 133 1.12 12.66 8.89
N PRO A 134 0.74 13.78 8.24
CA PRO A 134 -0.67 14.10 7.95
C PRO A 134 -1.42 13.03 7.15
N ALA A 135 -0.73 12.32 6.25
CA ALA A 135 -1.35 11.30 5.42
C ALA A 135 -1.47 9.93 6.10
N PHE A 136 -0.73 9.67 7.18
CA PHE A 136 -0.72 8.37 7.85
C PHE A 136 -2.06 8.14 8.56
N SER A 137 -2.78 7.10 8.18
CA SER A 137 -4.14 6.81 8.65
C SER A 137 -4.28 5.45 9.34
N GLY A 138 -3.16 4.85 9.77
CA GLY A 138 -3.14 3.60 10.52
C GLY A 138 -2.64 2.41 9.71
N PHE A 139 -3.08 1.21 10.12
CA PHE A 139 -2.61 -0.06 9.58
C PHE A 139 -3.74 -0.91 9.01
N ALA A 140 -3.41 -1.71 8.00
CA ALA A 140 -4.23 -2.83 7.53
C ALA A 140 -3.46 -4.13 7.76
N ILE A 141 -4.18 -5.21 8.01
CA ILE A 141 -3.59 -6.54 8.23
C ILE A 141 -4.23 -7.50 7.23
N HIS A 142 -3.42 -8.16 6.41
CA HIS A 142 -3.84 -9.20 5.50
C HIS A 142 -3.55 -10.56 6.14
N ASP A 143 -4.55 -11.30 6.61
CA ASP A 143 -5.95 -10.93 6.82
C ASP A 143 -6.39 -11.28 8.26
N TYR A 144 -7.70 -11.25 8.54
CA TYR A 144 -8.22 -11.59 9.86
C TYR A 144 -7.89 -13.02 10.30
N ASP A 145 -8.00 -14.00 9.39
CA ASP A 145 -7.76 -15.41 9.70
C ASP A 145 -6.26 -15.67 9.87
N GLY A 146 -5.43 -15.07 9.02
CA GLY A 146 -3.97 -15.05 9.18
C GLY A 146 -3.57 -14.46 10.53
N TRP A 147 -4.02 -13.24 10.83
CA TRP A 147 -3.74 -12.55 12.09
C TRP A 147 -4.16 -13.33 13.32
N LYS A 148 -5.35 -13.93 13.28
CA LYS A 148 -5.89 -14.73 14.39
C LYS A 148 -5.09 -16.01 14.60
N SER A 149 -4.54 -16.59 13.54
CA SER A 149 -3.76 -17.83 13.55
C SER A 149 -2.31 -17.61 13.97
N LEU A 150 -1.82 -16.36 13.96
CA LEU A 150 -0.47 -16.05 14.43
C LEU A 150 -0.26 -16.49 15.88
N ARG A 151 0.90 -17.10 16.13
CA ARG A 151 1.33 -17.45 17.48
C ARG A 151 1.42 -16.18 18.35
N PRO A 152 1.10 -16.24 19.65
CA PRO A 152 1.20 -15.10 20.55
C PRO A 152 2.57 -14.40 20.49
#